data_AF-A0A3L7NFU4-F1
#
_entry.id   AF-A0A3L7NFU4-F1
#
_cell.length_a   1.000
_cell.length_b   1.000
_cell.length_c   1.000
_cell.angle_alpha   90.00
_cell.angle_beta   90.00
_cell.angle_gamma   90.00
#
_symmetry.space_group_name_H-M   'P 1'
#
loop_
_entity.id
_entity.type
_entity.pdbx_description
1 polymer ?
#
loop_
_entity_poly.entity_id
_entity_poly.type
_entity_poly.pdbx_seq_one_letter_code
_entity_poly.pdbx_strand_id
1 'polypeptide(L)'
;MIPARKVPTFRVRMRKSQHVFSAGHFITLSDNLCEPVHGHNWTVACEIEGPLDSHGMVIDFILLKDTLTGVLSKLDHKMLLPTQSRLLRVVAENTEITVLFEARRWIFPADECVLLPISNTTAELLAMWIGQTLREHLASAGVSLFGLLRVEVDECLGQSAVCEFRNE
;
A
#
# COMPACT_ATOMS: atom_id res chain seq x y z
N MET A 1 -20.10 5.71 42.88
CA MET A 1 -19.30 5.92 41.65
C MET A 1 -19.41 4.65 40.82
N ILE A 2 -20.26 4.64 39.80
CA ILE A 2 -20.45 3.45 38.95
C ILE A 2 -19.24 3.38 38.02
N PRO A 3 -18.49 2.26 37.95
CA PRO A 3 -17.38 2.15 37.01
C PRO A 3 -17.92 2.33 35.59
N ALA A 4 -17.31 3.23 34.82
CA ALA A 4 -17.67 3.43 33.42
C ALA A 4 -17.65 2.06 32.72
N ARG A 5 -18.78 1.66 32.15
CA ARG A 5 -18.93 0.40 31.44
C ARG A 5 -17.96 0.45 30.26
N LYS A 6 -16.88 -0.34 30.28
CA LYS A 6 -15.95 -0.42 29.15
C LYS A 6 -16.74 -0.91 27.93
N VAL A 7 -16.92 -0.04 26.95
CA VAL A 7 -17.52 -0.40 25.66
C VAL A 7 -16.52 -1.34 24.97
N PRO A 8 -16.96 -2.50 24.45
CA PRO A 8 -16.08 -3.40 23.72
C PRO A 8 -15.56 -2.75 22.44
N THR A 9 -14.32 -3.08 22.07
CA THR A 9 -13.70 -2.68 20.80
C THR A 9 -13.74 -3.85 19.84
N PHE A 10 -14.10 -3.61 18.58
CA PHE A 10 -14.15 -4.62 17.53
C PHE A 10 -13.10 -4.36 16.46
N ARG A 11 -12.55 -5.43 15.89
CA ARG A 11 -11.62 -5.39 14.77
C ARG A 11 -11.94 -6.48 13.77
N VAL A 12 -11.69 -6.19 12.51
CA VAL A 12 -11.64 -7.18 11.43
C VAL A 12 -10.25 -7.20 10.83
N ARG A 13 -9.69 -8.38 10.58
CA ARG A 13 -8.42 -8.55 9.87
C ARG A 13 -8.63 -9.43 8.64
N MET A 14 -8.10 -8.99 7.51
CA MET A 14 -8.19 -9.66 6.23
C MET A 14 -6.79 -9.87 5.64
N ARG A 15 -6.39 -11.13 5.56
CA ARG A 15 -5.19 -11.62 4.86
C ARG A 15 -5.60 -12.84 4.07
N LYS A 16 -5.64 -12.74 2.74
CA LYS A 16 -6.14 -13.80 1.84
C LYS A 16 -5.07 -14.07 0.80
N SER A 17 -5.05 -15.29 0.27
CA SER A 17 -4.13 -15.68 -0.81
C SER A 17 -4.24 -14.80 -2.06
N GLN A 18 -5.40 -14.18 -2.30
CA GLN A 18 -5.61 -13.25 -3.41
C GLN A 18 -5.09 -11.82 -3.13
N HIS A 19 -4.71 -11.48 -1.89
CA HIS A 19 -4.14 -10.16 -1.58
C HIS A 19 -2.63 -10.21 -1.77
N VAL A 20 -2.24 -10.56 -3.00
CA VAL A 20 -0.87 -10.66 -3.44
C VAL A 20 -0.75 -9.87 -4.74
N PHE A 21 0.39 -9.20 -4.94
CA PHE A 21 0.77 -8.65 -6.23
C PHE A 21 2.24 -8.93 -6.49
N SER A 22 2.60 -9.19 -7.75
CA SER A 22 3.96 -9.44 -8.20
C SER A 22 4.50 -8.19 -8.88
N ALA A 23 5.53 -7.55 -8.33
CA ALA A 23 6.03 -6.30 -8.90
C ALA A 23 7.54 -6.20 -8.82
N GLY A 24 8.11 -5.57 -9.86
CA GLY A 24 9.51 -5.18 -9.89
C GLY A 24 9.71 -3.83 -9.21
N HIS A 25 10.83 -3.67 -8.52
CA HIS A 25 11.23 -2.39 -7.92
C HIS A 25 12.75 -2.35 -7.69
N PHE A 26 13.21 -1.22 -7.18
CA PHE A 26 14.53 -1.02 -6.60
C PHE A 26 14.50 0.24 -5.74
N ILE A 27 15.25 0.24 -4.65
CA ILE A 27 15.31 1.32 -3.67
C ILE A 27 16.70 1.94 -3.58
N THR A 28 16.73 3.17 -3.05
CA THR A 28 17.96 3.77 -2.53
C THR A 28 18.11 3.41 -1.05
N LEU A 29 19.20 2.72 -0.70
CA LEU A 29 19.55 2.32 0.67
C LEU A 29 20.31 3.43 1.42
N SER A 30 21.01 4.28 0.69
CA SER A 30 21.67 5.49 1.18
C SER A 30 21.75 6.53 0.06
N ASP A 31 22.26 7.72 0.36
CA ASP A 31 22.43 8.81 -0.59
C ASP A 31 23.21 8.46 -1.86
N ASN A 32 24.09 7.44 -1.78
CA ASN A 32 24.98 7.00 -2.84
C ASN A 32 24.86 5.50 -3.14
N LEU A 33 23.85 4.82 -2.58
CA LEU A 33 23.62 3.39 -2.81
C LEU A 33 22.20 3.16 -3.28
N CYS A 34 22.10 2.72 -4.53
CA CYS A 34 20.87 2.21 -5.13
C CYS A 34 21.07 0.74 -5.44
N GLU A 35 20.16 -0.11 -4.99
CA GLU A 35 20.26 -1.55 -5.21
C GLU A 35 20.01 -1.93 -6.68
N PRO A 36 20.30 -3.18 -7.09
CA PRO A 36 19.90 -3.70 -8.40
C PRO A 36 18.38 -3.88 -8.53
N VAL A 37 17.88 -3.76 -9.77
CA VAL A 37 16.49 -4.09 -10.10
C VAL A 37 16.20 -5.55 -9.75
N HIS A 38 15.10 -5.78 -9.04
CA HIS A 38 14.58 -7.09 -8.73
C HIS A 38 13.06 -7.00 -8.53
N GLY A 39 12.44 -7.97 -7.87
CA GLY A 39 11.01 -7.93 -7.58
C GLY A 39 10.57 -8.95 -6.55
N HIS A 40 9.33 -8.83 -6.11
CA HIS A 40 8.74 -9.63 -5.05
C HIS A 40 7.31 -10.06 -5.38
N ASN A 41 6.88 -11.11 -4.69
CA ASN A 41 5.48 -11.47 -4.54
C ASN A 41 4.99 -10.89 -3.21
N TRP A 42 4.53 -9.65 -3.27
CA TRP A 42 4.10 -8.88 -2.11
C TRP A 42 2.81 -9.44 -1.55
N THR A 43 2.74 -9.71 -0.24
CA THR A 43 1.48 -10.10 0.42
C THR A 43 0.96 -8.96 1.27
N VAL A 44 -0.35 -8.66 1.15
CA VAL A 44 -0.98 -7.56 1.86
C VAL A 44 -2.03 -8.05 2.85
N ALA A 45 -1.98 -7.52 4.06
CA ALA A 45 -3.04 -7.68 5.04
C ALA A 45 -3.62 -6.31 5.43
N CYS A 46 -4.91 -6.28 5.70
CA CYS A 46 -5.62 -5.11 6.16
C CYS A 46 -6.32 -5.44 7.48
N GLU A 47 -6.24 -4.55 8.47
CA GLU A 47 -7.01 -4.61 9.70
C GLU A 47 -7.74 -3.29 9.91
N ILE A 48 -9.03 -3.37 10.25
CA ILE A 48 -9.87 -2.22 10.55
C ILE A 48 -10.46 -2.40 11.95
N GLU A 49 -10.23 -1.44 12.82
CA GLU A 49 -10.91 -1.29 14.11
C GLU A 49 -12.07 -0.31 13.93
N GLY A 50 -13.21 -0.52 14.59
CA GLY A 50 -14.32 0.42 14.52
C GLY A 50 -15.53 0.00 15.34
N PRO A 51 -16.55 0.88 15.47
CA PRO A 51 -17.84 0.51 16.03
C PRO A 51 -18.56 -0.48 15.10
N LEU A 52 -19.56 -1.18 15.64
CA LEU A 52 -20.47 -1.95 14.81
C LEU A 52 -21.55 -1.03 14.23
N ASP A 53 -21.87 -1.23 12.95
CA ASP A 53 -23.01 -0.60 12.30
C ASP A 53 -24.35 -1.19 12.78
N SER A 54 -25.48 -0.75 12.18
CA SER A 54 -26.81 -1.27 12.49
C SER A 54 -27.01 -2.75 12.20
N HIS A 55 -26.09 -3.37 11.46
CA HIS A 55 -26.08 -4.79 11.11
C HIS A 55 -25.08 -5.60 11.97
N GLY A 56 -24.39 -4.95 12.91
CA GLY A 56 -23.42 -5.62 13.78
C GLY A 56 -22.05 -5.84 13.13
N MET A 57 -21.68 -5.07 12.11
CA MET A 57 -20.42 -5.22 11.39
C MET A 57 -19.51 -3.99 11.56
N VAL A 58 -18.20 -4.21 11.66
CA VAL A 58 -17.21 -3.12 11.54
C VAL A 58 -17.15 -2.62 10.09
N ILE A 59 -17.20 -3.56 9.14
CA ILE A 59 -17.24 -3.32 7.70
C ILE A 59 -17.69 -4.61 7.00
N ASP A 60 -18.37 -4.49 5.87
CA ASP A 60 -18.68 -5.64 4.99
C ASP A 60 -17.37 -6.22 4.41
N PHE A 61 -17.14 -7.51 4.66
CA PHE A 61 -15.97 -8.22 4.14
C PHE A 61 -15.91 -8.28 2.62
N ILE A 62 -17.05 -8.32 1.91
CA ILE A 62 -17.08 -8.37 0.45
C ILE A 62 -16.56 -7.04 -0.10
N LEU A 63 -17.10 -5.93 0.39
CA LEU A 63 -16.66 -4.59 0.02
C LEU A 63 -15.16 -4.38 0.30
N LEU A 64 -14.69 -4.72 1.50
CA LEU A 64 -13.27 -4.58 1.86
C LEU A 64 -12.37 -5.41 0.94
N LYS A 65 -12.75 -6.66 0.70
CA LYS A 65 -12.00 -7.60 -0.15
C LYS A 65 -11.91 -7.09 -1.59
N ASP A 66 -13.04 -6.68 -2.17
CA ASP A 66 -13.08 -6.24 -3.57
C ASP A 66 -12.35 -4.90 -3.75
N THR A 67 -12.50 -3.99 -2.79
CA THR A 67 -11.80 -2.69 -2.80
C THR A 67 -10.28 -2.87 -2.68
N LEU A 68 -9.81 -3.67 -1.71
CA LEU A 68 -8.38 -3.96 -1.56
C LEU A 68 -7.84 -4.65 -2.81
N THR A 69 -8.53 -5.66 -3.33
CA THR A 69 -8.12 -6.36 -4.57
C THR A 69 -7.99 -5.39 -5.75
N GLY A 70 -8.91 -4.43 -5.89
CA GLY A 70 -8.85 -3.39 -6.92
C GLY A 70 -7.72 -2.38 -6.74
N VAL A 71 -7.21 -2.17 -5.52
CA VAL A 71 -5.98 -1.39 -5.28
C VAL A 71 -4.76 -2.19 -5.72
N LEU A 72 -4.66 -3.45 -5.28
CA LEU A 72 -3.49 -4.30 -5.54
C LEU A 72 -3.33 -4.66 -7.03
N SER A 73 -4.43 -4.83 -7.77
CA SER A 73 -4.37 -5.12 -9.21
C SER A 73 -3.73 -4.00 -10.03
N LYS A 74 -3.68 -2.76 -9.52
CA LYS A 74 -2.96 -1.66 -10.17
C LYS A 74 -1.45 -1.80 -10.04
N LEU A 75 -0.97 -2.51 -9.03
CA LEU A 75 0.45 -2.74 -8.74
C LEU A 75 0.96 -4.04 -9.38
N ASP A 76 0.06 -4.98 -9.64
CA ASP A 76 0.39 -6.31 -10.13
C ASP A 76 0.98 -6.31 -11.55
N HIS A 77 2.06 -7.06 -11.73
CA HIS A 77 2.86 -7.15 -12.95
C HIS A 77 3.38 -5.79 -13.46
N LYS A 78 3.85 -4.94 -12.54
CA LYS A 78 4.39 -3.61 -12.87
C LYS A 78 5.78 -3.36 -12.31
N MET A 79 6.49 -2.39 -12.90
CA MET A 79 7.66 -1.74 -12.32
C MET A 79 7.21 -0.55 -11.46
N LEU A 80 7.47 -0.60 -10.15
CA LEU A 80 7.07 0.45 -9.22
C LEU A 80 8.15 1.54 -9.17
N LEU A 81 7.76 2.79 -9.42
CA LEU A 81 8.70 3.91 -9.53
C LEU A 81 8.32 5.08 -8.59
N PRO A 82 9.22 5.54 -7.70
CA PRO A 82 8.91 6.59 -6.72
C PRO A 82 9.12 7.98 -7.31
N THR A 83 8.02 8.70 -7.57
CA THR A 83 8.05 10.04 -8.19
C THR A 83 8.46 11.18 -7.24
N GLN A 84 8.45 10.93 -5.93
CA GLN A 84 8.86 11.93 -4.93
C GLN A 84 10.25 11.64 -4.34
N SER A 85 11.03 10.77 -4.99
CA SER A 85 12.39 10.49 -4.54
C SER A 85 13.26 11.73 -4.68
N ARG A 86 14.07 12.00 -3.65
CA ARG A 86 15.12 13.03 -3.72
C ARG A 86 16.30 12.59 -4.60
N LEU A 87 16.51 11.28 -4.72
CA LEU A 87 17.70 10.68 -5.33
C LEU A 87 17.40 10.10 -6.71
N LEU A 88 16.25 9.46 -6.89
CA LEU A 88 15.80 8.95 -8.18
C LEU A 88 15.04 10.04 -8.93
N ARG A 89 15.52 10.39 -10.12
CA ARG A 89 14.77 11.25 -11.03
C ARG A 89 13.98 10.39 -11.99
N VAL A 90 12.65 10.42 -11.89
CA VAL A 90 11.72 9.70 -12.77
C VAL A 90 11.17 10.68 -13.80
N VAL A 91 11.37 10.37 -15.09
CA VAL A 91 10.94 11.20 -16.22
C VAL A 91 10.07 10.36 -17.14
N ALA A 92 8.83 10.79 -17.35
CA ALA A 92 7.89 10.16 -18.27
C ALA A 92 7.92 10.90 -19.62
N GLU A 93 8.30 10.21 -20.69
CA GLU A 93 8.40 10.75 -22.03
C GLU A 93 7.78 9.79 -23.05
N ASN A 94 6.72 10.23 -23.74
CA ASN A 94 6.00 9.43 -24.73
C ASN A 94 5.54 8.07 -24.17
N THR A 95 6.17 6.98 -24.65
CA THR A 95 5.87 5.59 -24.32
C THR A 95 6.87 4.98 -23.35
N GLU A 96 7.77 5.77 -22.78
CA GLU A 96 8.86 5.31 -21.92
C GLU A 96 8.93 6.10 -20.61
N ILE A 97 9.37 5.42 -19.55
CA ILE A 97 9.79 6.04 -18.29
C ILE A 97 11.29 5.86 -18.13
N THR A 98 12.02 6.97 -18.03
CA THR A 98 13.44 6.98 -17.70
C THR A 98 13.64 7.26 -16.21
N VAL A 99 14.43 6.41 -15.55
CA VAL A 99 14.83 6.59 -14.14
C VAL A 99 16.34 6.82 -14.10
N LEU A 100 16.76 7.87 -13.39
CA LEU A 100 18.17 8.27 -13.26
C LEU A 100 18.60 8.21 -11.79
N PHE A 101 19.78 7.67 -11.55
CA PHE A 101 20.48 7.70 -10.26
C PHE A 101 21.97 7.86 -10.49
N GLU A 102 22.54 9.01 -10.14
CA GLU A 102 23.93 9.36 -10.47
C GLU A 102 24.25 9.08 -11.95
N ALA A 103 25.19 8.18 -12.25
CA ALA A 103 25.56 7.77 -13.60
C ALA A 103 24.71 6.61 -14.18
N ARG A 104 23.82 6.01 -13.37
CA ARG A 104 22.96 4.88 -13.77
C ARG A 104 21.66 5.39 -14.41
N ARG A 105 21.18 4.62 -15.39
CA ARG A 105 19.92 4.88 -16.09
C ARG A 105 19.18 3.58 -16.38
N TRP A 106 17.87 3.61 -16.17
CA TRP A 106 16.93 2.57 -16.59
C TRP A 106 15.84 3.19 -17.46
N ILE A 107 15.37 2.44 -18.45
CA ILE A 107 14.27 2.84 -19.33
C ILE A 107 13.30 1.67 -19.37
N PHE A 108 12.03 1.95 -19.10
CA PHE A 108 10.95 0.97 -19.09
C PHE A 108 9.81 1.44 -20.01
N PRO A 109 9.05 0.53 -20.65
CA PRO A 109 7.79 0.90 -21.28
C PRO A 109 6.84 1.53 -20.26
N ALA A 110 6.19 2.62 -20.64
CA ALA A 110 5.35 3.39 -19.71
C ALA A 110 4.11 2.62 -19.25
N ASP A 111 3.56 1.75 -20.10
CA ASP A 111 2.43 0.89 -19.78
C ASP A 111 2.80 -0.29 -18.86
N GLU A 112 4.09 -0.57 -18.65
CA GLU A 112 4.60 -1.55 -17.68
C GLU A 112 4.96 -0.93 -16.32
N CYS A 113 4.85 0.38 -16.17
CA CYS A 113 5.21 1.09 -14.95
C CYS A 113 4.01 1.56 -14.13
N VAL A 114 4.22 1.73 -12.82
CA VAL A 114 3.33 2.48 -11.94
C VAL A 114 4.13 3.58 -11.28
N LEU A 115 3.71 4.81 -11.51
CA LEU A 115 4.28 6.00 -10.88
C LEU A 115 3.61 6.23 -9.53
N LEU A 116 4.35 6.03 -8.45
CA LEU A 116 3.84 6.17 -7.09
C LEU A 116 4.29 7.52 -6.50
N PRO A 117 3.38 8.32 -5.90
CA PRO A 117 3.70 9.58 -5.22
C PRO A 117 4.31 9.32 -3.83
N ILE A 118 5.40 8.56 -3.81
CA ILE A 118 6.18 8.22 -2.61
C ILE A 118 7.66 8.46 -2.89
N SER A 119 8.45 8.62 -1.82
CA SER A 119 9.88 8.95 -1.92
C SER A 119 10.77 7.73 -2.20
N ASN A 120 10.29 6.53 -1.90
CA ASN A 120 10.98 5.28 -2.13
C ASN A 120 9.95 4.13 -2.21
N THR A 121 10.27 3.03 -2.89
CA THR A 121 9.35 1.88 -3.04
C THR A 121 9.60 0.78 -2.00
N THR A 122 9.82 1.19 -0.75
CA THR A 122 10.00 0.28 0.39
C THR A 122 8.66 -0.28 0.86
N ALA A 123 8.67 -1.41 1.58
CA ALA A 123 7.46 -2.01 2.13
C ALA A 123 6.64 -1.02 3.00
N GLU A 124 7.30 -0.15 3.78
CA GLU A 124 6.65 0.85 4.64
C GLU A 124 5.84 1.87 3.82
N LEU A 125 6.46 2.44 2.78
CA LEU A 125 5.82 3.48 1.97
C LEU A 125 4.77 2.89 1.02
N LEU A 126 4.95 1.63 0.58
CA LEU A 126 3.90 0.88 -0.09
C LEU A 126 2.71 0.63 0.83
N ALA A 127 2.93 0.24 2.10
CA ALA A 127 1.86 0.06 3.07
C ALA A 127 1.07 1.36 3.31
N MET A 128 1.79 2.49 3.40
CA MET A 128 1.17 3.82 3.50
C MET A 128 0.34 4.15 2.26
N TRP A 129 0.90 4.02 1.06
CA TRP A 129 0.20 4.36 -0.19
C TRP A 129 -1.03 3.47 -0.41
N ILE A 130 -0.91 2.17 -0.17
CA ILE A 130 -2.03 1.21 -0.26
C ILE A 130 -3.12 1.60 0.73
N GLY A 131 -2.76 1.89 1.99
CA GLY A 131 -3.73 2.27 3.00
C GLY A 131 -4.43 3.58 2.69
N GLN A 132 -3.71 4.60 2.21
CA GLN A 132 -4.33 5.86 1.77
C GLN A 132 -5.30 5.63 0.60
N THR A 133 -4.87 4.91 -0.43
CA THR A 133 -5.71 4.62 -1.60
C THR A 133 -6.95 3.81 -1.20
N LEU A 134 -6.80 2.84 -0.29
CA LEU A 134 -7.92 2.06 0.25
C LEU A 134 -8.92 2.95 0.99
N ARG A 135 -8.46 3.89 1.83
CA ARG A 135 -9.33 4.86 2.53
C ARG A 135 -10.13 5.70 1.54
N GLU A 136 -9.48 6.22 0.51
CA GLU A 136 -10.09 7.07 -0.50
C GLU A 136 -11.18 6.31 -1.28
N HIS A 137 -10.90 5.07 -1.69
CA HIS A 137 -11.87 4.22 -2.36
C HIS A 137 -13.05 3.83 -1.44
N LEU A 138 -12.79 3.47 -0.18
CA LEU A 138 -13.85 3.16 0.79
C LEU A 138 -14.73 4.37 1.09
N ALA A 139 -14.14 5.55 1.24
CA ALA A 139 -14.89 6.80 1.41
C ALA A 139 -15.77 7.10 0.19
N SER A 140 -15.25 6.87 -1.02
CA SER A 140 -16.01 7.02 -2.27
C SER A 140 -17.16 6.02 -2.39
N ALA A 141 -17.06 4.86 -1.74
CA ALA A 141 -18.12 3.86 -1.61
C ALA A 141 -19.09 4.13 -0.44
N GLY A 142 -18.97 5.27 0.25
CA GLY A 142 -19.83 5.66 1.37
C GLY A 142 -19.43 5.10 2.73
N VAL A 143 -18.24 4.48 2.84
CA VAL A 143 -17.74 3.94 4.11
C VAL A 143 -16.77 4.94 4.75
N SER A 144 -17.17 5.44 5.93
CA SER A 144 -16.29 6.24 6.79
C SER A 144 -15.61 5.33 7.80
N LEU A 145 -14.27 5.30 7.77
CA LEU A 145 -13.47 4.54 8.73
C LEU A 145 -13.27 5.34 10.02
N PHE A 146 -13.75 4.77 11.13
CA PHE A 146 -13.52 5.27 12.48
C PHE A 146 -12.41 4.46 13.15
N GLY A 147 -11.61 5.04 14.05
CA GLY A 147 -10.60 4.28 14.78
C GLY A 147 -9.34 4.02 13.94
N LEU A 148 -9.00 2.75 13.69
CA LEU A 148 -7.72 2.33 13.10
C LEU A 148 -7.93 1.64 11.75
N LEU A 149 -7.18 2.09 10.74
CA LEU A 149 -6.83 1.27 9.59
C LEU A 149 -5.35 0.90 9.68
N ARG A 150 -5.05 -0.39 9.63
CA ARG A 150 -3.69 -0.93 9.56
C ARG A 150 -3.51 -1.68 8.26
N VAL A 151 -2.48 -1.34 7.51
CA VAL A 151 -2.04 -2.08 6.31
C VAL A 151 -0.66 -2.65 6.58
N GLU A 152 -0.52 -3.95 6.32
CA GLU A 152 0.73 -4.70 6.40
C GLU A 152 1.13 -5.13 4.99
N VAL A 153 2.38 -4.88 4.59
CA VAL A 153 2.96 -5.32 3.32
C VAL A 153 4.17 -6.19 3.63
N ASP A 154 4.11 -7.46 3.22
CA ASP A 154 5.16 -8.45 3.36
C ASP A 154 5.89 -8.64 2.02
N GLU A 155 7.19 -8.40 2.03
CA GLU A 155 8.07 -8.43 0.87
C GLU A 155 8.63 -9.84 0.59
N CYS A 156 8.80 -10.67 1.62
CA CYS A 156 9.54 -11.92 1.52
C CYS A 156 9.16 -12.95 2.61
N LEU A 157 7.88 -13.30 2.71
CA LEU A 157 7.35 -14.36 3.57
C LEU A 157 7.90 -14.34 5.01
N GLY A 158 7.71 -13.22 5.70
CA GLY A 158 8.21 -13.01 7.06
C GLY A 158 9.00 -11.71 7.25
N GLN A 159 9.13 -10.90 6.20
CA GLN A 159 9.69 -9.56 6.25
C GLN A 159 8.61 -8.57 5.84
N SER A 160 7.93 -7.97 6.82
CA SER A 160 6.81 -7.06 6.57
C SER A 160 6.98 -5.71 7.25
N ALA A 161 6.37 -4.70 6.64
CA ALA A 161 6.19 -3.37 7.17
C ALA A 161 4.71 -3.08 7.40
N VAL A 162 4.42 -2.17 8.33
CA VAL A 162 3.06 -1.81 8.72
C VAL A 162 2.90 -0.30 8.70
N CYS A 163 1.80 0.18 8.12
CA CYS A 163 1.33 1.56 8.25
C CYS A 163 -0.01 1.58 8.99
N GLU A 164 -0.18 2.55 9.91
CA GLU A 164 -1.40 2.75 10.68
C GLU A 164 -1.95 4.16 10.47
N PHE A 165 -3.24 4.24 10.15
CA PHE A 165 -4.01 5.47 10.13
C PHE A 165 -4.96 5.46 11.30
N ARG A 166 -4.85 6.45 12.18
CA ARG A 166 -5.73 6.63 13.33
C ARG A 166 -6.56 7.89 13.11
N ASN A 167 -7.88 7.72 13.14
CA ASN A 167 -8.81 8.84 13.21
C ASN A 167 -9.40 8.83 14.62
N GLU A 168 -9.25 9.96 15.32
CA GLU A 168 -9.99 10.22 16.57
C GLU A 168 -11.49 10.42 16.30
#